data_AF-A0A954R2T6-F1
#
_entry.id   AF-A0A954R2T6-F1
#
_cell.length_a   1.000
_cell.length_b   1.000
_cell.length_c   1.000
_cell.angle_alpha   90.00
_cell.angle_beta   90.00
_cell.angle_gamma   90.00
#
_symmetry.space_group_name_H-M   'P 1'
#
loop_
_entity.id
_entity.type
_entity.pdbx_description
1 polymer ?
#
loop_
_entity_poly.entity_id
_entity_poly.type
_entity_poly.pdbx_seq_one_letter_code
_entity_poly.pdbx_strand_id
1 'polypeptide(L)'
;MSQTPPSSVSVDEIRLHLVAAIAQELKLSPDAVRADQPLMSFGIDSMQFIGMIGDLEEWLGCRILSNPLARYPTVDELAAWIARELAAGRTQLNPNQTFNLD
;
A
#
# COMPACT_ATOMS: atom_id res chain seq x y z
N MET A 1 7.68 11.27 14.10
CA MET A 1 8.50 10.91 12.92
C MET A 1 7.98 11.75 11.78
N SER A 2 8.77 12.71 11.30
CA SER A 2 8.39 13.63 10.21
C SER A 2 8.49 12.87 8.88
N GLN A 3 7.38 12.54 8.23
CA GLN A 3 7.40 12.15 6.83
C GLN A 3 6.82 13.29 5.99
N THR A 4 7.74 14.08 5.45
CA THR A 4 7.52 14.91 4.26
C THR A 4 7.10 13.97 3.12
N PRO A 5 6.08 14.28 2.30
CA PRO A 5 5.70 13.41 1.19
C PRO A 5 6.92 13.21 0.28
N PRO A 6 7.45 11.98 0.13
CA PRO A 6 8.59 11.74 -0.74
C PRO A 6 8.16 11.99 -2.19
N SER A 7 8.80 12.95 -2.85
CA SER A 7 8.52 13.33 -4.24
C SER A 7 8.76 12.20 -5.26
N SER A 8 9.22 11.04 -4.80
CA SER A 8 9.29 9.78 -5.55
C SER A 8 9.37 8.61 -4.56
N VAL A 9 8.22 8.02 -4.23
CA VAL A 9 8.18 6.76 -3.46
C VAL A 9 8.72 5.63 -4.33
N SER A 10 9.64 4.83 -3.80
CA SER A 10 10.21 3.66 -4.49
C SER A 10 9.39 2.39 -4.22
N VAL A 11 9.51 1.39 -5.11
CA VAL A 11 8.87 0.06 -4.92
C VAL A 11 9.19 -0.53 -3.55
N ASP A 12 10.45 -0.41 -3.10
CA ASP A 12 10.88 -0.95 -1.81
C ASP A 12 10.20 -0.27 -0.62
N GLU A 13 10.00 1.05 -0.68
CA GLU A 13 9.27 1.80 0.36
C GLU A 13 7.80 1.36 0.44
N ILE A 14 7.14 1.21 -0.72
CA ILE A 14 5.75 0.70 -0.79
C ILE A 14 5.69 -0.73 -0.23
N ARG A 15 6.65 -1.57 -0.59
CA ARG A 15 6.76 -2.95 -0.12
C ARG A 15 6.93 -3.00 1.39
N LEU A 16 7.81 -2.17 1.97
CA LEU A 16 8.01 -2.08 3.42
C LEU A 16 6.76 -1.60 4.14
N HIS A 17 6.07 -0.59 3.59
CA HIS A 17 4.81 -0.10 4.14
C HIS A 17 3.73 -1.19 4.16
N LEU A 18 3.56 -1.89 3.04
CA LEU A 18 2.62 -3.00 2.93
C LEU A 18 2.98 -4.16 3.89
N VAL A 19 4.25 -4.55 3.98
CA VAL A 19 4.71 -5.57 4.93
C VAL A 19 4.41 -5.17 6.37
N ALA A 20 4.68 -3.91 6.73
CA ALA A 20 4.39 -3.40 8.06
C ALA A 20 2.88 -3.41 8.35
N ALA A 21 2.04 -2.98 7.40
CA ALA A 21 0.58 -3.00 7.53
C ALA A 21 0.05 -4.43 7.76
N ILE A 22 0.52 -5.40 6.96
CA ILE A 22 0.14 -6.82 7.10
C ILE A 22 0.56 -7.37 8.45
N ALA A 23 1.81 -7.09 8.86
CA ALA A 23 2.35 -7.56 10.12
C ALA A 23 1.55 -7.01 11.30
N GLN A 24 1.15 -5.74 11.25
CA GLN A 24 0.31 -5.10 12.27
C GLN A 24 -1.09 -5.73 12.31
N GLU A 25 -1.77 -5.86 11.17
CA GLU A 25 -3.13 -6.41 11.07
C GLU A 25 -3.18 -7.87 11.59
N LEU A 26 -2.22 -8.68 11.17
CA LEU A 26 -2.14 -10.10 11.53
C LEU A 26 -1.43 -10.36 12.86
N LYS A 27 -0.92 -9.32 13.53
CA LYS A 27 -0.09 -9.40 14.75
C LYS A 27 1.10 -10.35 14.59
N LEU A 28 1.70 -10.33 13.41
CA LEU A 28 2.89 -11.10 13.06
C LEU A 28 4.12 -10.20 13.12
N SER A 29 5.30 -10.82 13.18
CA SER A 29 6.56 -10.10 12.92
C SER A 29 6.63 -9.74 11.42
N PRO A 30 7.19 -8.56 11.05
CA PRO A 30 7.36 -8.20 9.64
C PRO A 30 8.21 -9.20 8.87
N ASP A 31 9.17 -9.87 9.53
CA ASP A 31 9.98 -10.95 8.96
C ASP A 31 9.17 -12.21 8.60
N ALA A 32 8.01 -12.40 9.21
CA ALA A 32 7.10 -13.52 8.89
C ALA A 32 6.25 -13.23 7.64
N VAL A 33 6.15 -11.97 7.21
CA VAL A 33 5.39 -11.58 6.02
C VAL A 33 6.25 -11.76 4.78
N ARG A 34 5.99 -12.83 4.05
CA ARG A 34 6.69 -13.11 2.79
C ARG A 34 6.08 -12.31 1.64
N ALA A 35 6.85 -11.36 1.11
CA ALA A 35 6.38 -10.50 0.01
C ALA A 35 6.02 -11.23 -1.29
N ASP A 36 6.56 -12.43 -1.50
CA ASP A 36 6.33 -13.31 -2.66
C ASP A 36 5.12 -14.24 -2.47
N GLN A 37 4.51 -14.26 -1.26
CA GLN A 37 3.33 -15.07 -1.00
C GLN A 37 2.04 -14.29 -1.22
N PRO A 38 0.97 -14.96 -1.68
CA PRO A 38 -0.31 -14.31 -1.88
C PRO A 38 -0.91 -13.87 -0.54
N LEU A 39 -1.46 -12.66 -0.50
CA LEU A 39 -2.03 -12.01 0.69
C LEU A 39 -3.09 -12.88 1.37
N MET A 40 -3.94 -13.54 0.58
CA MET A 40 -4.96 -14.48 1.07
C MET A 40 -4.37 -15.67 1.83
N SER A 41 -3.13 -16.08 1.53
CA SER A 41 -2.48 -17.18 2.24
C SER A 41 -2.09 -16.81 3.68
N PHE A 42 -1.99 -15.52 3.99
CA PHE A 42 -1.77 -15.04 5.36
C PHE A 42 -3.07 -14.91 6.16
N GLY A 43 -4.23 -15.13 5.54
CA GLY A 43 -5.54 -14.91 6.15
C GLY A 43 -6.09 -13.49 5.96
N ILE A 44 -5.56 -12.73 5.00
CA ILE A 44 -6.11 -11.44 4.62
C ILE A 44 -7.37 -11.63 3.76
N ASP A 45 -8.49 -11.14 4.28
CA ASP A 45 -9.76 -11.08 3.56
C ASP A 45 -9.88 -9.77 2.75
N SER A 46 -10.85 -9.74 1.83
CA SER A 46 -11.11 -8.57 0.97
C SER A 46 -11.32 -7.26 1.76
N MET A 47 -11.93 -7.31 2.95
CA MET A 47 -12.13 -6.11 3.78
C MET A 47 -10.82 -5.58 4.36
N GLN A 48 -9.98 -6.46 4.90
CA GLN A 48 -8.65 -6.10 5.42
C GLN A 48 -7.79 -5.51 4.30
N PHE A 49 -7.83 -6.14 3.12
CA PHE A 49 -7.13 -5.64 1.94
C PHE A 49 -7.60 -4.24 1.52
N ILE A 50 -8.92 -3.99 1.47
CA ILE A 50 -9.46 -2.66 1.15
C ILE A 50 -8.97 -1.62 2.16
N GLY A 51 -8.93 -1.97 3.45
CA GLY A 51 -8.38 -1.10 4.50
C GLY A 51 -6.90 -0.76 4.28
N MET A 52 -6.08 -1.76 3.97
CA MET A 52 -4.66 -1.56 3.66
C MET A 52 -4.43 -0.68 2.43
N ILE A 53 -5.23 -0.85 1.37
CA ILE A 53 -5.15 0.01 0.19
C ILE A 53 -5.55 1.44 0.56
N GLY A 54 -6.58 1.63 1.38
CA GLY A 54 -6.99 2.94 1.89
C GLY A 54 -5.90 3.66 2.68
N ASP A 55 -5.25 2.97 3.63
CA ASP A 55 -4.13 3.52 4.40
C ASP A 55 -2.97 3.93 3.49
N LEU A 56 -2.67 3.10 2.49
CA LEU A 56 -1.63 3.39 1.51
C LEU A 56 -1.99 4.58 0.60
N GLU A 57 -3.25 4.68 0.17
CA GLU A 57 -3.77 5.84 -0.57
C GLU A 57 -3.63 7.14 0.23
N GLU A 58 -3.92 7.09 1.55
CA GLU A 58 -3.73 8.21 2.46
C GLU A 58 -2.25 8.58 2.60
N TRP A 59 -1.36 7.60 2.80
CA TRP A 59 0.08 7.84 2.89
C TRP A 59 0.66 8.44 1.61
N LEU A 60 0.20 7.97 0.44
CA LEU A 60 0.63 8.46 -0.87
C LEU A 60 -0.05 9.78 -1.27
N GLY A 61 -1.10 10.22 -0.56
CA GLY A 61 -1.91 11.37 -0.95
C GLY A 61 -2.65 11.19 -2.28
N CYS A 62 -2.92 9.95 -2.67
CA CYS A 62 -3.40 9.61 -4.01
C CYS A 62 -4.49 8.53 -3.96
N ARG A 63 -5.32 8.44 -4.99
CA ARG A 63 -6.36 7.44 -5.12
C ARG A 63 -6.03 6.42 -6.20
N ILE A 64 -6.13 5.15 -5.84
CA ILE A 64 -5.94 3.96 -6.66
C ILE A 64 -7.32 3.51 -7.16
N LEU A 65 -7.60 3.75 -8.45
CA LEU A 65 -8.93 3.51 -9.04
C LEU A 65 -9.19 2.07 -9.48
N SER A 66 -8.20 1.17 -9.38
CA SER A 66 -8.29 -0.22 -9.81
C SER A 66 -8.19 -1.17 -8.63
N ASN A 67 -9.03 -2.22 -8.61
CA ASN A 67 -8.91 -3.31 -7.64
C ASN A 67 -7.71 -4.22 -8.01
N PRO A 68 -6.59 -4.20 -7.26
CA PRO A 68 -5.40 -4.94 -7.62
C PRO A 68 -5.44 -6.40 -7.14
N LEU A 69 -6.30 -6.77 -6.19
CA LEU A 69 -6.25 -8.07 -5.47
C LEU A 69 -6.21 -9.29 -6.40
N ALA A 70 -7.01 -9.27 -7.48
CA ALA A 70 -7.10 -10.39 -8.41
C ALA A 70 -5.93 -10.47 -9.42
N ARG A 71 -5.22 -9.37 -9.63
CA ARG A 71 -4.12 -9.26 -10.61
C ARG A 71 -2.74 -9.27 -9.97
N TYR A 72 -2.64 -8.80 -8.74
CA TYR A 72 -1.41 -8.61 -7.98
C TYR A 72 -1.64 -9.17 -6.57
N PRO A 73 -1.71 -10.50 -6.42
CA PRO A 73 -2.06 -11.14 -5.17
C PRO A 73 -0.95 -11.07 -4.12
N THR A 74 0.29 -10.73 -4.50
CA THR A 74 1.45 -10.66 -3.60
C THR A 74 1.86 -9.21 -3.29
N VAL A 75 2.63 -9.02 -2.21
CA VAL A 75 3.13 -7.67 -1.83
C VAL A 75 4.09 -7.13 -2.90
N ASP A 76 4.94 -7.98 -3.46
CA ASP A 76 5.93 -7.58 -4.46
C ASP A 76 5.26 -7.07 -5.74
N GLU A 77 4.27 -7.82 -6.24
CA GLU A 77 3.47 -7.45 -7.40
C GLU A 77 2.66 -6.17 -7.15
N LEU A 78 2.07 -6.05 -5.97
CA LEU A 78 1.28 -4.88 -5.58
C LEU A 78 2.16 -3.63 -5.52
N ALA A 79 3.32 -3.71 -4.86
CA ALA A 79 4.26 -2.60 -4.74
C ALA A 79 4.80 -2.14 -6.10
N ALA A 80 5.18 -3.09 -6.96
CA ALA A 80 5.65 -2.79 -8.31
C ALA A 80 4.57 -2.12 -9.16
N TRP A 81 3.32 -2.60 -9.06
CA TRP A 81 2.20 -2.03 -9.78
C TRP A 81 1.89 -0.59 -9.32
N ILE A 82 1.88 -0.33 -8.00
CA ILE A 82 1.60 1.01 -7.47
C ILE A 82 2.68 2.00 -7.89
N ALA A 83 3.95 1.63 -7.75
CA ALA A 83 5.06 2.49 -8.20
C ALA A 83 4.93 2.84 -9.69
N ARG A 84 4.49 1.89 -10.51
CA ARG A 84 4.22 2.11 -11.94
C ARG A 84 3.05 3.06 -12.15
N GLU A 85 1.95 2.95 -11.40
CA GLU A 85 0.80 3.84 -11.53
C GLU A 85 1.11 5.27 -11.07
N LEU A 86 1.91 5.42 -10.00
CA LEU A 86 2.47 6.71 -9.55
C LEU A 86 3.36 7.33 -10.63
N ALA A 87 4.30 6.57 -11.18
CA ALA A 87 5.18 7.04 -12.25
C ALA A 87 4.41 7.38 -13.54
N ALA A 88 3.30 6.70 -13.82
CA ALA A 88 2.43 6.95 -14.97
C ALA A 88 1.44 8.11 -14.75
N GLY A 89 1.38 8.70 -13.55
CA GLY A 89 0.43 9.77 -13.20
C GLY A 89 -1.04 9.34 -13.26
N ARG A 90 -1.33 8.03 -13.12
CA ARG A 90 -2.71 7.49 -13.17
C ARG A 90 -3.40 7.48 -11.81
N THR A 91 -2.70 7.91 -10.76
CA THR A 91 -3.27 8.10 -9.44
C THR A 91 -3.96 9.46 -9.38
N GLN A 92 -5.23 9.50 -8.99
CA GLN A 92 -5.92 10.77 -8.81
C GLN A 92 -5.46 11.39 -7.49
N LEU A 93 -4.88 12.59 -7.50
CA LEU A 93 -4.64 13.35 -6.27
C LEU A 93 -5.97 13.50 -5.53
N ASN A 94 -6.04 13.14 -4.26
CA ASN A 94 -7.30 13.18 -3.52
C ASN A 94 -7.55 14.62 -3.03
N PRO A 95 -8.50 15.39 -3.62
CA PRO A 95 -8.65 16.82 -3.31
C PRO A 95 -9.29 17.08 -1.93
N ASN A 96 -9.70 16.04 -1.19
CA ASN A 96 -10.23 16.12 0.17
C ASN A 96 -9.17 15.86 1.26
N GLN A 97 -7.88 15.78 0.90
CA GLN A 97 -6.79 15.81 1.89
C GLN A 97 -6.66 17.22 2.47
N THR A 98 -7.52 17.55 3.44
CA THR A 98 -7.24 18.62 4.39
C THR A 98 -6.06 18.12 5.23
N PHE A 99 -4.84 18.54 4.87
CA PHE A 99 -3.65 18.34 5.70
C PHE A 99 -3.87 19.10 7.01
N ASN A 100 -4.51 18.45 7.99
CA ASN A 100 -4.76 19.06 9.30
C ASN A 100 -3.45 19.03 10.09
N LEU A 101 -2.60 20.03 9.84
CA LEU A 101 -1.47 20.37 10.68
C LEU A 101 -2.04 20.98 11.97
N ASP A 102 -2.10 20.19 13.05
CA ASP A 102 -2.06 20.73 14.41
C ASP A 102 -0.60 20.81 14.86
#